data_AF-A0A953AUR4-F1
#
_entry.id   AF-A0A953AUR4-F1
#
_cell.length_a   1.000
_cell.length_b   1.000
_cell.length_c   1.000
_cell.angle_alpha   90.00
_cell.angle_beta   90.00
_cell.angle_gamma   90.00
#
_symmetry.space_group_name_H-M   'P 1'
#
loop_
_entity.id
_entity.type
_entity.pdbx_description
1 polymer ?
#
loop_
_entity_poly.entity_id
_entity_poly.type
_entity_poly.pdbx_seq_one_letter_code
_entity_poly.pdbx_strand_id
1 'polypeptide(L)'
;MRFEREAPLARRLHCTPGMKLPTLLTLSAVFLSTPVFAETFGFMVPAALSLEQAKETVFDRGEVRVTDKRIDDVHGVRRFGDTQFHPSVPVLIGERYVLRDAGGREHLLKVRNVIDGQMFIDLTSADPAAQKPPAIQLGRYQLASWSVNGEELRTGFPTLELHGDGTFQLGSTRGTWRQDDRGLLLDGYYAAWGAGALTGENKDRIVFQFVRGSAWVKTVLARIPDTGDASVASAR
;
A
#
# COMPACT_ATOMS: atom_id res chain seq x y z
N MET A 1 34.17 17.38 72.16
CA MET A 1 33.71 16.89 70.85
C MET A 1 32.19 16.99 70.83
N ARG A 2 31.63 17.68 69.83
CA ARG A 2 30.20 17.96 69.64
C ARG A 2 29.44 16.71 69.17
N PHE A 3 28.18 16.62 69.58
CA PHE A 3 26.94 16.28 68.86
C PHE A 3 25.93 15.92 69.98
N GLU A 4 25.04 16.82 70.44
CA GLU A 4 23.77 17.25 69.80
C GLU A 4 23.01 16.07 69.17
N ARG A 5 21.71 15.85 69.39
CA ARG A 5 20.70 16.36 70.31
C ARG A 5 19.45 15.53 69.98
N GLU A 6 18.55 15.45 70.96
CA GLU A 6 17.10 15.37 70.80
C GLU A 6 16.42 14.02 70.50
N ALA A 7 15.40 13.83 71.32
CA ALA A 7 14.52 12.69 71.49
C ALA A 7 13.18 12.96 70.76
N PRO A 8 12.00 12.47 71.18
CA PRO A 8 11.28 11.44 70.43
C PRO A 8 9.83 11.88 70.08
N LEU A 9 9.01 10.88 69.73
CA LEU A 9 7.53 10.83 69.79
C LEU A 9 6.73 11.12 68.51
N ALA A 10 6.25 10.00 67.97
CA ALA A 10 4.83 9.70 67.75
C ALA A 10 4.00 10.69 66.94
N ARG A 11 3.68 10.28 65.70
CA ARG A 11 2.37 10.58 65.11
C ARG A 11 1.74 9.31 64.56
N ARG A 12 0.54 9.06 65.08
CA ARG A 12 -0.41 8.01 64.71
C ARG A 12 -0.80 8.20 63.24
N LEU A 13 -0.66 7.15 62.43
CA LEU A 13 -1.27 7.08 61.11
C LEU A 13 -2.76 6.75 61.30
N HIS A 14 -3.61 7.71 60.96
CA HIS A 14 -5.05 7.51 60.87
C HIS A 14 -5.38 6.55 59.74
N CYS A 15 -6.16 5.51 60.06
CA CYS A 15 -6.88 4.70 59.08
C CYS A 15 -7.88 5.58 58.32
N THR A 16 -7.88 5.50 57.00
CA THR A 16 -8.99 5.95 56.15
C THR A 16 -9.56 4.74 55.43
N PRO A 17 -10.85 4.39 55.60
CA PRO A 17 -11.52 3.41 54.76
C PRO A 17 -12.08 4.14 53.54
N GLY A 18 -11.65 3.73 52.35
CA GLY A 18 -12.05 4.39 51.11
C GLY A 18 -11.59 3.63 49.89
N MET A 19 -11.93 2.34 49.80
CA MET A 19 -11.84 1.61 48.54
C MET A 19 -12.77 2.28 47.51
N LYS A 20 -12.17 2.94 46.52
CA LYS A 20 -12.76 3.06 45.18
C LYS A 20 -11.74 2.48 44.20
N LEU A 21 -12.13 1.37 43.59
CA LEU A 21 -11.36 0.64 42.59
C LEU A 21 -10.78 1.60 41.55
N PRO A 22 -9.49 1.51 41.20
CA PRO A 22 -9.03 2.07 39.94
C PRO A 22 -9.62 1.20 38.83
N THR A 23 -10.61 1.74 38.11
CA THR A 23 -11.07 1.21 36.83
C THR A 23 -9.87 1.20 35.89
N LEU A 24 -9.19 0.06 35.82
CA LEU A 24 -8.27 -0.29 34.74
C LEU A 24 -9.11 -0.34 33.46
N LEU A 25 -9.20 0.80 32.78
CA LEU A 25 -9.59 0.86 31.38
C LEU A 25 -8.42 0.25 30.59
N THR A 26 -8.47 -1.06 30.45
CA THR A 26 -7.70 -1.82 29.46
C THR A 26 -8.14 -1.33 28.09
N LEU A 27 -7.48 -0.28 27.60
CA LEU A 27 -7.62 0.19 26.23
C LEU A 27 -6.93 -0.86 25.35
N SER A 28 -7.63 -1.96 25.06
CA SER A 28 -7.25 -2.89 24.01
C SER A 28 -7.35 -2.15 22.68
N ALA A 29 -6.29 -1.45 22.31
CA ALA A 29 -6.07 -0.99 20.95
C ALA A 29 -5.94 -2.25 20.09
N VAL A 30 -7.07 -2.72 19.56
CA VAL A 30 -7.07 -3.70 18.47
C VAL A 30 -6.48 -2.97 17.27
N PHE A 31 -5.17 -3.10 17.08
CA PHE A 31 -4.54 -2.82 15.81
C PHE A 31 -5.12 -3.84 14.82
N LEU A 32 -6.21 -3.46 14.16
CA LEU A 32 -6.63 -4.09 12.93
C LEU A 32 -5.53 -3.81 11.92
N SER A 33 -4.53 -4.69 11.84
CA SER A 33 -3.55 -4.68 10.76
C SER A 33 -4.33 -5.02 9.49
N THR A 34 -4.73 -3.98 8.76
CA THR A 34 -5.31 -4.16 7.44
C THR A 34 -4.27 -4.88 6.60
N PRO A 35 -4.59 -6.03 6.00
CA PRO A 35 -3.62 -6.76 5.23
C PRO A 35 -3.17 -5.85 4.07
N VAL A 36 -1.86 -5.71 3.92
CA VAL A 36 -1.17 -4.87 2.93
C VAL A 36 -1.38 -5.42 1.53
N PHE A 37 -2.26 -4.79 0.76
CA PHE A 37 -2.59 -5.26 -0.60
C PHE A 37 -1.37 -5.15 -1.51
N ALA A 38 -1.39 -5.91 -2.61
CA ALA A 38 -0.42 -5.74 -3.68
C ALA A 38 -0.34 -4.26 -4.09
N GLU A 39 0.76 -3.59 -3.77
CA GLU A 39 0.99 -2.21 -4.15
C GLU A 39 2.10 -2.14 -5.19
N THR A 40 1.75 -1.57 -6.34
CA THR A 40 2.74 -1.12 -7.32
C THR A 40 3.04 0.33 -7.01
N PHE A 41 4.31 0.63 -6.72
CA PHE A 41 4.77 2.01 -6.58
C PHE A 41 6.21 2.18 -7.07
N GLY A 42 6.52 3.39 -7.52
CA GLY A 42 7.85 3.80 -7.94
C GLY A 42 8.44 4.81 -6.96
N PHE A 43 9.75 4.74 -6.74
CA PHE A 43 10.50 5.63 -5.84
C PHE A 43 11.90 5.91 -6.38
N MET A 44 12.50 7.01 -5.94
CA MET A 44 13.89 7.35 -6.28
C MET A 44 14.85 6.53 -5.43
N VAL A 45 15.82 5.87 -6.06
CA VAL A 45 16.88 5.16 -5.32
C VAL A 45 18.09 6.08 -5.09
N PRO A 46 18.77 5.98 -3.94
CA PRO A 46 18.53 5.02 -2.85
C PRO A 46 17.28 5.35 -2.01
N ALA A 47 16.51 4.33 -1.64
CA ALA A 47 15.30 4.44 -0.82
C ALA A 47 15.26 3.36 0.25
N ALA A 48 14.35 3.52 1.22
CA ALA A 48 13.97 2.45 2.11
C ALA A 48 12.46 2.23 2.12
N LEU A 49 12.06 1.00 2.40
CA LEU A 49 10.68 0.54 2.36
C LEU A 49 10.23 0.04 3.72
N SER A 50 8.96 0.28 4.04
CA SER A 50 8.26 -0.41 5.13
C SER A 50 7.43 -1.53 4.53
N LEU A 51 7.70 -2.77 4.93
CA LEU A 51 6.96 -3.93 4.43
C LEU A 51 5.53 -3.97 5.00
N GLU A 52 5.37 -3.55 6.26
CA GLU A 52 4.05 -3.44 6.90
C GLU A 52 3.15 -2.37 6.27
N GLN A 53 3.72 -1.32 5.68
CA GLN A 53 2.93 -0.22 5.10
C GLN A 53 2.94 -0.24 3.56
N ALA A 54 3.65 -1.19 2.94
CA ALA A 54 4.01 -1.24 1.52
C ALA A 54 4.27 0.14 0.91
N LYS A 55 5.15 0.92 1.52
CA LYS A 55 5.48 2.25 0.99
C LYS A 55 6.92 2.63 1.27
N GLU A 56 7.37 3.65 0.55
CA GLU A 56 8.62 4.34 0.84
C GLU A 56 8.58 4.97 2.24
N THR A 57 9.70 4.86 2.96
CA THR A 57 9.88 5.41 4.30
C THR A 57 11.27 6.05 4.44
N VAL A 58 11.53 6.63 5.60
CA VAL A 58 12.81 7.27 5.92
C VAL A 58 13.93 6.22 5.89
N PHE A 59 15.03 6.54 5.20
CA PHE A 59 16.12 5.60 4.89
C PHE A 59 16.67 4.82 6.11
N ASP A 60 16.81 5.51 7.24
CA ASP A 60 17.35 4.92 8.48
C ASP A 60 16.32 4.10 9.27
N ARG A 61 15.04 4.17 8.91
CA ARG A 61 13.94 3.48 9.59
C ARG A 61 13.33 2.34 8.77
N GLY A 62 13.67 2.22 7.50
CA GLY A 62 13.15 1.14 6.66
C GLY A 62 13.84 -0.19 6.93
N GLU A 63 13.04 -1.25 6.92
CA GLU A 63 13.47 -2.64 7.08
C GLU A 63 14.27 -3.10 5.85
N VAL A 64 13.81 -2.63 4.68
CA VAL A 64 14.40 -2.92 3.38
C VAL A 64 14.99 -1.67 2.81
N ARG A 65 16.25 -1.73 2.38
CA ARG A 65 16.93 -0.64 1.65
C ARG A 65 17.18 -1.08 0.23
N VAL A 66 16.91 -0.18 -0.70
CA VAL A 66 16.96 -0.46 -2.12
C VAL A 66 17.79 0.58 -2.82
N THR A 67 18.75 0.11 -3.60
CA THR A 67 19.57 0.91 -4.53
C THR A 67 19.31 0.43 -5.95
N ASP A 68 19.89 1.09 -6.96
CA ASP A 68 19.82 0.63 -8.35
C ASP A 68 20.44 -0.76 -8.57
N LYS A 69 21.35 -1.18 -7.68
CA LYS A 69 22.13 -2.42 -7.82
C LYS A 69 21.80 -3.50 -6.80
N ARG A 70 21.16 -3.14 -5.68
CA ARG A 70 21.10 -4.01 -4.50
C ARG A 70 19.83 -3.80 -3.68
N ILE A 71 19.32 -4.91 -3.14
CA ILE A 71 18.28 -4.95 -2.11
C ILE A 71 18.94 -5.49 -0.85
N ASP A 72 18.87 -4.72 0.23
CA ASP A 72 19.31 -5.08 1.57
C ASP A 72 18.07 -5.22 2.46
N ASP A 73 18.01 -6.25 3.29
CA ASP A 73 16.93 -6.44 4.27
C ASP A 73 17.53 -6.87 5.62
N VAL A 74 17.15 -6.17 6.69
CA VAL A 74 17.61 -6.46 8.06
C VAL A 74 17.22 -7.88 8.49
N HIS A 75 16.09 -8.39 7.99
CA HIS A 75 15.61 -9.73 8.30
C HIS A 75 15.98 -10.78 7.24
N GLY A 76 16.74 -10.37 6.23
CA GLY A 76 17.20 -11.20 5.13
C GLY A 76 16.26 -11.19 3.93
N VAL A 77 16.89 -11.20 2.77
CA VAL A 77 16.26 -11.26 1.45
C VAL A 77 16.79 -12.46 0.68
N ARG A 78 15.92 -13.09 -0.13
CA ARG A 78 16.32 -14.12 -1.10
C ARG A 78 15.62 -13.90 -2.43
N ARG A 79 16.13 -14.50 -3.50
CA ARG A 79 15.33 -14.59 -4.72
C ARG A 79 14.24 -15.63 -4.56
N PHE A 80 13.15 -15.41 -5.28
CA PHE A 80 12.09 -16.39 -5.37
C PHE A 80 12.62 -17.67 -6.03
N GLY A 81 12.42 -18.81 -5.37
CA GLY A 81 12.98 -20.11 -5.79
C GLY A 81 14.27 -20.50 -5.06
N ASP A 82 15.02 -19.54 -4.51
CA ASP A 82 16.17 -19.84 -3.67
C ASP A 82 15.72 -20.27 -2.27
N THR A 83 16.55 -21.07 -1.59
CA THR A 83 16.24 -21.60 -0.24
C THR A 83 16.87 -20.81 0.89
N GLN A 84 17.94 -20.05 0.63
CA GLN A 84 18.71 -19.35 1.66
C GLN A 84 18.44 -17.84 1.62
N PHE A 85 18.27 -17.26 2.81
CA PHE A 85 18.20 -15.82 2.99
C PHE A 85 19.60 -15.22 3.15
N HIS A 86 19.80 -14.07 2.53
CA HIS A 86 21.03 -13.29 2.57
C HIS A 86 20.71 -11.88 3.09
N PRO A 87 21.65 -11.21 3.78
CA PRO A 87 21.43 -9.82 4.19
C PRO A 87 21.27 -8.86 2.98
N SER A 88 21.72 -9.30 1.80
CA SER A 88 21.77 -8.49 0.59
C SER A 88 21.71 -9.38 -0.64
N VAL A 89 21.01 -8.93 -1.69
CA VAL A 89 20.99 -9.55 -3.02
C VAL A 89 21.09 -8.50 -4.13
N PRO A 90 21.63 -8.84 -5.31
CA PRO A 90 21.63 -7.93 -6.45
C PRO A 90 20.23 -7.74 -7.03
N VAL A 91 19.93 -6.51 -7.45
CA VAL A 91 18.71 -6.14 -8.19
C VAL A 91 18.79 -6.69 -9.61
N LEU A 92 17.79 -7.46 -10.01
CA LEU A 92 17.55 -7.87 -11.38
C LEU A 92 16.13 -7.50 -11.78
N ILE A 93 16.03 -6.88 -12.95
CA ILE A 93 14.75 -6.49 -13.54
C ILE A 93 13.97 -7.74 -13.93
N GLY A 94 12.69 -7.78 -13.59
CA GLY A 94 11.76 -8.88 -13.84
C GLY A 94 11.75 -9.95 -12.75
N GLU A 95 12.76 -9.98 -11.89
CA GLU A 95 12.91 -10.98 -10.84
C GLU A 95 12.05 -10.70 -9.61
N ARG A 96 11.73 -11.78 -8.89
CA ARG A 96 10.99 -11.75 -7.63
C ARG A 96 11.91 -12.07 -6.46
N TYR A 97 11.68 -11.40 -5.36
CA TYR A 97 12.41 -11.51 -4.12
C TYR A 97 11.45 -11.78 -2.98
N VAL A 98 11.91 -12.57 -2.02
CA VAL A 98 11.19 -12.82 -0.78
C VAL A 98 11.92 -12.06 0.32
N LEU A 99 11.17 -11.17 0.97
CA LEU A 99 11.59 -10.30 2.08
C LEU A 99 10.87 -10.74 3.34
N ARG A 100 11.42 -10.43 4.52
CA ARG A 100 10.79 -10.80 5.78
C ARG A 100 10.56 -9.56 6.65
N ASP A 101 9.36 -9.39 7.18
CA ASP A 101 9.10 -8.34 8.17
C ASP A 101 9.59 -8.76 9.57
N ALA A 102 9.60 -7.82 10.52
CA ALA A 102 10.00 -8.10 11.90
C ALA A 102 9.12 -9.17 12.59
N GLY A 103 7.89 -9.38 12.12
CA GLY A 103 6.97 -10.41 12.58
C GLY A 103 7.22 -11.79 11.95
N GLY A 104 8.21 -11.92 11.07
CA GLY A 104 8.53 -13.16 10.37
C GLY A 104 7.66 -13.42 9.15
N ARG A 105 6.79 -12.49 8.76
CA ARG A 105 5.93 -12.63 7.58
C ARG A 105 6.74 -12.42 6.33
N GLU A 106 6.50 -13.27 5.33
CA GLU A 106 7.14 -13.13 4.04
C GLU A 106 6.37 -12.16 3.14
N HIS A 107 7.11 -11.36 2.36
CA HIS A 107 6.60 -10.44 1.36
C HIS A 107 7.32 -10.70 0.04
N LEU A 108 6.58 -10.64 -1.06
CA LEU A 108 7.10 -10.77 -2.41
C LEU A 108 7.29 -9.39 -3.02
N LEU A 109 8.56 -9.05 -3.29
CA LEU A 109 8.95 -7.86 -4.05
C LEU A 109 9.34 -8.26 -5.46
N LYS A 110 8.75 -7.66 -6.48
CA LYS A 110 9.17 -7.82 -7.87
C LYS A 110 9.73 -6.51 -8.39
N VAL A 111 10.95 -6.51 -8.88
CA VAL A 111 11.51 -5.32 -9.56
C VAL A 111 11.01 -5.30 -10.99
N ARG A 112 10.20 -4.30 -11.35
CA ARG A 112 9.65 -4.18 -12.71
C ARG A 112 10.62 -3.47 -13.65
N ASN A 113 11.26 -2.40 -13.20
CA ASN A 113 12.20 -1.63 -13.99
C ASN A 113 13.06 -0.70 -13.12
N VAL A 114 14.16 -0.19 -13.67
CA VAL A 114 14.99 0.88 -13.10
C VAL A 114 15.32 1.86 -14.24
N ILE A 115 14.85 3.10 -14.15
CA ILE A 115 15.04 4.13 -15.18
C ILE A 115 15.46 5.42 -14.50
N ASP A 116 16.59 6.00 -14.92
CA ASP A 116 17.09 7.31 -14.45
C ASP A 116 17.11 7.47 -12.91
N GLY A 117 17.50 6.40 -12.21
CA GLY A 117 17.55 6.39 -10.74
C GLY A 117 16.19 6.22 -10.06
N GLN A 118 15.12 5.95 -10.81
CA GLN A 118 13.82 5.57 -10.28
C GLN A 118 13.62 4.06 -10.41
N MET A 119 13.27 3.40 -9.31
CA MET A 119 12.94 1.97 -9.30
C MET A 119 11.43 1.77 -9.20
N PHE A 120 10.92 0.80 -9.95
CA PHE A 120 9.52 0.40 -9.95
C PHE A 120 9.40 -1.02 -9.40
N ILE A 121 8.57 -1.20 -8.38
CA ILE A 121 8.35 -2.51 -7.79
C ILE A 121 6.86 -2.86 -7.68
N ASP A 122 6.58 -4.15 -7.63
CA ASP A 122 5.35 -4.69 -7.06
C ASP A 122 5.71 -5.27 -5.69
N LEU A 123 5.07 -4.80 -4.62
CA LEU A 123 5.23 -5.38 -3.27
C LEU A 123 3.91 -6.02 -2.84
N THR A 124 3.95 -7.30 -2.51
CA THR A 124 2.78 -8.11 -2.14
C THR A 124 3.09 -8.94 -0.90
N SER A 125 2.09 -9.26 -0.07
CA SER A 125 2.31 -10.25 1.00
C SER A 125 2.46 -11.65 0.40
N ALA A 126 3.35 -12.48 0.95
CA ALA A 126 3.51 -13.86 0.53
C ALA A 126 2.56 -14.84 1.24
N ASP A 127 1.77 -14.36 2.22
CA ASP A 127 0.75 -15.16 2.90
C ASP A 127 -0.45 -15.41 1.97
N PRO A 128 -0.76 -16.66 1.59
CA PRO A 128 -1.90 -16.96 0.73
C PRO A 128 -3.27 -16.66 1.38
N ALA A 129 -3.35 -16.56 2.71
CA ALA A 129 -4.55 -16.10 3.41
C ALA A 129 -4.70 -14.57 3.31
N ALA A 130 -3.61 -13.85 3.04
CA ALA A 130 -3.64 -12.45 2.67
C ALA A 130 -4.02 -12.32 1.19
N GLN A 131 -5.33 -12.09 0.97
CA GLN A 131 -5.90 -11.23 -0.06
C GLN A 131 -6.27 -11.85 -1.41
N LYS A 132 -7.59 -11.99 -1.57
CA LYS A 132 -8.22 -11.58 -2.81
C LYS A 132 -8.35 -10.05 -2.77
N PRO A 133 -7.95 -9.29 -3.82
CA PRO A 133 -8.24 -7.86 -3.84
C PRO A 133 -9.75 -7.63 -3.73
N PRO A 134 -10.16 -6.50 -3.14
CA PRO A 134 -11.58 -6.18 -3.00
C PRO A 134 -12.23 -6.22 -4.39
N ALA A 135 -13.45 -6.76 -4.48
CA ALA A 135 -14.12 -6.84 -5.78
C ALA A 135 -14.24 -5.44 -6.39
N ILE A 136 -13.85 -5.31 -7.67
CA ILE A 136 -14.01 -4.08 -8.43
C ILE A 136 -15.49 -3.70 -8.48
N GLN A 137 -15.79 -2.41 -8.28
CA GLN A 137 -17.14 -1.90 -8.48
C GLN A 137 -17.36 -1.64 -9.97
N LEU A 138 -18.45 -2.13 -10.52
CA LEU A 138 -18.82 -1.84 -11.90
C LEU A 138 -19.27 -0.37 -12.04
N GLY A 139 -19.23 0.14 -13.26
CA GLY A 139 -19.67 1.49 -13.58
C GLY A 139 -18.57 2.37 -14.17
N ARG A 140 -18.71 3.68 -13.95
CA ARG A 140 -17.94 4.72 -14.65
C ARG A 140 -16.85 5.29 -13.76
N TYR A 141 -15.68 5.52 -14.33
CA TYR A 141 -14.51 6.04 -13.66
C TYR A 141 -13.89 7.18 -14.47
N GLN A 142 -13.77 8.36 -13.88
CA GLN A 142 -13.17 9.53 -14.49
C GLN A 142 -11.72 9.67 -14.07
N LEU A 143 -10.87 10.22 -14.95
CA LEU A 143 -9.53 10.61 -14.55
C LEU A 143 -9.57 11.67 -13.44
N ALA A 144 -9.03 11.30 -12.29
CA ALA A 144 -8.83 12.19 -11.16
C ALA A 144 -7.45 12.85 -11.22
N SER A 145 -6.41 12.10 -11.59
CA SER A 145 -5.08 12.65 -11.86
C SER A 145 -4.30 11.79 -12.84
N TRP A 146 -3.45 12.46 -13.62
CA TRP A 146 -2.49 11.84 -14.52
C TRP A 146 -1.14 12.49 -14.25
N SER A 147 -0.11 11.71 -13.94
CA SER A 147 1.23 12.24 -13.82
C SER A 147 2.23 11.48 -14.67
N VAL A 148 3.21 12.23 -15.17
CA VAL A 148 4.36 11.71 -15.91
C VAL A 148 5.61 12.13 -15.18
N ASN A 149 6.45 11.18 -14.77
CA ASN A 149 7.65 11.42 -13.96
C ASN A 149 7.36 12.25 -12.69
N GLY A 150 6.18 12.03 -12.08
CA GLY A 150 5.72 12.75 -10.89
C GLY A 150 5.08 14.11 -11.16
N GLU A 151 5.23 14.67 -12.36
CA GLU A 151 4.58 15.93 -12.74
C GLU A 151 3.13 15.68 -13.16
N GLU A 152 2.20 16.33 -12.46
CA GLU A 152 0.77 16.23 -12.77
C GLU A 152 0.44 16.99 -14.06
N LEU A 153 -0.16 16.28 -15.03
CA LEU A 153 -0.57 16.83 -16.30
C LEU A 153 -2.07 17.12 -16.29
N ARG A 154 -2.42 18.35 -16.66
CA ARG A 154 -3.82 18.70 -16.94
C ARG A 154 -4.18 18.20 -18.33
N THR A 155 -4.76 17.01 -18.40
CA THR A 155 -5.23 16.44 -19.66
C THR A 155 -6.68 15.97 -19.52
N GLY A 156 -7.46 16.15 -20.58
CA GLY A 156 -8.71 15.43 -20.72
C GLY A 156 -8.40 13.98 -21.03
N PHE A 157 -8.85 13.08 -20.16
CA PHE A 157 -8.73 11.64 -20.39
C PHE A 157 -10.13 11.04 -20.38
N PRO A 158 -10.44 10.12 -21.30
CA PRO A 158 -11.79 9.58 -21.41
C PRO A 158 -12.20 8.81 -20.14
N THR A 159 -13.51 8.73 -19.92
CA THR A 159 -14.09 7.90 -18.86
C THR A 159 -13.85 6.42 -19.16
N LEU A 160 -13.41 5.68 -18.16
CA LEU A 160 -13.39 4.21 -18.17
C LEU A 160 -14.75 3.71 -17.70
N GLU A 161 -15.37 2.83 -18.47
CA GLU A 161 -16.60 2.15 -18.11
C GLU A 161 -16.34 0.65 -18.00
N LEU A 162 -16.67 0.06 -16.85
CA LEU A 162 -16.55 -1.37 -16.59
C LEU A 162 -17.93 -2.01 -16.56
N HIS A 163 -18.17 -2.96 -17.48
CA HIS A 163 -19.45 -3.64 -17.63
C HIS A 163 -19.42 -5.01 -16.95
N GLY A 164 -20.59 -5.47 -16.49
CA GLY A 164 -20.73 -6.73 -15.76
C GLY A 164 -20.53 -8.00 -16.59
N ASP A 165 -20.49 -7.87 -17.91
CA ASP A 165 -20.17 -8.96 -18.85
C ASP A 165 -18.65 -9.16 -19.04
N GLY A 166 -17.81 -8.42 -18.31
CA GLY A 166 -16.36 -8.48 -18.42
C GLY A 166 -15.78 -7.61 -19.54
N THR A 167 -16.58 -6.75 -20.18
CA THR A 167 -16.10 -5.79 -21.17
C THR A 167 -15.86 -4.41 -20.56
N PHE A 168 -14.94 -3.64 -21.16
CA PHE A 168 -14.73 -2.24 -20.81
C PHE A 168 -14.79 -1.33 -22.04
N GLN A 169 -15.07 -0.06 -21.79
CA GLN A 169 -14.91 1.02 -22.75
C GLN A 169 -14.06 2.14 -22.15
N LEU A 170 -13.04 2.59 -22.88
CA LEU A 170 -12.20 3.72 -22.51
C LEU A 170 -12.05 4.65 -23.73
N GLY A 171 -12.87 5.70 -23.75
CA GLY A 171 -13.00 6.57 -24.91
C GLY A 171 -13.64 5.82 -26.08
N SER A 172 -12.93 5.74 -27.22
CA SER A 172 -13.34 4.94 -28.37
C SER A 172 -12.86 3.49 -28.34
N THR A 173 -11.96 3.15 -27.40
CA THR A 173 -11.40 1.80 -27.29
C THR A 173 -12.33 0.90 -26.49
N ARG A 174 -12.55 -0.33 -26.97
CA ARG A 174 -13.27 -1.39 -26.26
C ARG A 174 -12.38 -2.61 -26.10
N GLY A 175 -12.61 -3.36 -25.03
CA GLY A 175 -11.86 -4.57 -24.73
C GLY A 175 -12.50 -5.37 -23.61
N THR A 176 -11.75 -6.31 -23.06
CA THR A 176 -12.12 -7.11 -21.89
C THR A 176 -11.31 -6.71 -20.67
N TRP A 177 -11.92 -6.82 -19.50
CA TRP A 177 -11.25 -6.66 -18.23
C TRP A 177 -11.37 -7.95 -17.41
N ARG A 178 -10.38 -8.16 -16.56
CA ARG A 178 -10.42 -9.20 -15.53
C ARG A 178 -9.81 -8.68 -14.25
N GLN A 179 -10.22 -9.24 -13.14
CA GLN A 179 -9.58 -8.99 -11.86
C GLN A 179 -8.90 -10.27 -11.39
N ASP A 180 -7.61 -10.18 -11.07
CA ASP A 180 -6.87 -11.26 -10.42
C ASP A 180 -6.33 -10.81 -9.05
N ASP A 181 -5.44 -11.59 -8.45
CA ASP A 181 -4.79 -11.33 -7.17
C ASP A 181 -4.04 -9.99 -7.11
N ARG A 182 -3.68 -9.42 -8.27
CA ARG A 182 -2.88 -8.20 -8.36
C ARG A 182 -3.72 -6.94 -8.58
N GLY A 183 -4.99 -7.09 -8.96
CA GLY A 183 -5.91 -5.98 -9.21
C GLY A 183 -6.63 -6.09 -10.55
N LEU A 184 -7.03 -4.93 -11.09
CA LEU A 184 -7.77 -4.84 -12.35
C LEU A 184 -6.83 -4.87 -13.55
N LEU A 185 -7.07 -5.76 -14.50
CA LEU A 185 -6.35 -5.86 -15.76
C LEU A 185 -7.27 -5.51 -16.92
N LEU A 186 -6.78 -4.68 -17.83
CA LEU A 186 -7.42 -4.36 -19.10
C LEU A 186 -6.66 -5.04 -20.22
N ASP A 187 -7.34 -5.55 -21.24
CA ASP A 187 -6.69 -6.16 -22.41
C ASP A 187 -6.31 -5.14 -23.50
N GLY A 188 -5.86 -5.68 -24.64
CA GLY A 188 -5.56 -4.89 -25.83
C GLY A 188 -4.45 -3.87 -25.60
N TYR A 189 -4.67 -2.63 -26.07
CA TYR A 189 -3.72 -1.53 -25.92
C TYR A 189 -3.37 -1.22 -24.45
N TYR A 190 -4.35 -1.41 -23.55
CA TYR A 190 -4.20 -1.08 -22.14
C TYR A 190 -3.57 -2.20 -21.30
N ALA A 191 -3.32 -3.39 -21.87
CA ALA A 191 -2.57 -4.44 -21.20
C ALA A 191 -1.17 -3.99 -20.76
N ALA A 192 -0.57 -3.05 -21.50
CA ALA A 192 0.72 -2.46 -21.17
C ALA A 192 0.70 -1.65 -19.86
N TRP A 193 -0.47 -1.23 -19.37
CA TRP A 193 -0.60 -0.52 -18.10
C TRP A 193 -0.40 -1.42 -16.88
N GLY A 194 -0.51 -2.74 -17.08
CA GLY A 194 -0.44 -3.71 -15.98
C GLY A 194 -1.66 -3.67 -15.07
N ALA A 195 -1.50 -4.17 -13.85
CA ALA A 195 -2.58 -4.25 -12.87
C ALA A 195 -2.86 -2.88 -12.25
N GLY A 196 -4.14 -2.50 -12.23
CA GLY A 196 -4.64 -1.33 -11.53
C GLY A 196 -4.98 -1.67 -10.08
N ALA A 197 -4.32 -0.98 -9.14
CA ALA A 197 -4.56 -1.15 -7.71
C ALA A 197 -5.86 -0.44 -7.28
N LEU A 198 -6.65 -1.10 -6.44
CA LEU A 198 -7.88 -0.55 -5.88
C LEU A 198 -7.59 0.18 -4.57
N THR A 199 -7.75 1.49 -4.59
CA THR A 199 -7.37 2.42 -3.51
C THR A 199 -8.57 3.28 -3.08
N GLY A 200 -8.40 4.03 -1.98
CA GLY A 200 -9.48 4.75 -1.33
C GLY A 200 -10.19 3.91 -0.25
N GLU A 201 -10.88 4.57 0.67
CA GLU A 201 -11.58 3.92 1.78
C GLU A 201 -12.66 2.95 1.26
N ASN A 202 -13.41 3.41 0.25
CA ASN A 202 -14.46 2.63 -0.41
C ASN A 202 -13.99 1.88 -1.65
N LYS A 203 -12.67 1.82 -1.88
CA LYS A 203 -12.08 1.21 -3.09
C LYS A 203 -12.66 1.82 -4.38
N ASP A 204 -12.92 3.12 -4.32
CA ASP A 204 -13.53 3.95 -5.36
C ASP A 204 -12.50 4.52 -6.33
N ARG A 205 -11.21 4.22 -6.14
CA ARG A 205 -10.13 4.67 -7.03
C ARG A 205 -9.36 3.51 -7.61
N ILE A 206 -9.07 3.57 -8.90
CA ILE A 206 -8.19 2.65 -9.61
C ILE A 206 -6.89 3.38 -9.95
N VAL A 207 -5.76 2.84 -9.53
CA VAL A 207 -4.44 3.42 -9.79
C VAL A 207 -3.65 2.49 -10.70
N PHE A 208 -3.40 2.93 -11.93
CA PHE A 208 -2.47 2.28 -12.84
C PHE A 208 -1.11 2.95 -12.74
N GLN A 209 -0.05 2.13 -12.71
CA GLN A 209 1.32 2.61 -12.73
C GLN A 209 2.14 1.79 -13.72
N PHE A 210 2.70 2.45 -14.72
CA PHE A 210 3.40 1.80 -15.81
C PHE A 210 4.50 2.67 -16.38
N VAL A 211 5.30 2.06 -17.25
CA VAL A 211 6.37 2.73 -17.99
C VAL A 211 5.95 2.85 -19.44
N ARG A 212 6.13 4.04 -20.02
CA ARG A 212 5.93 4.29 -21.45
C ARG A 212 7.18 4.97 -22.01
N GLY A 213 7.99 4.22 -22.76
CA GLY A 213 9.32 4.69 -23.16
C GLY A 213 10.23 4.77 -21.93
N SER A 214 10.83 5.94 -21.69
CA SER A 214 11.57 6.23 -20.45
C SER A 214 10.71 6.88 -19.36
N ALA A 215 9.44 7.16 -19.63
CA ALA A 215 8.60 7.92 -18.71
C ALA A 215 7.79 7.00 -17.78
N TRP A 216 7.78 7.32 -16.49
CA TRP A 216 6.85 6.75 -15.53
C TRP A 216 5.51 7.45 -15.63
N VAL A 217 4.45 6.66 -15.70
CA VAL A 217 3.09 7.16 -15.79
C VAL A 217 2.28 6.62 -14.61
N LYS A 218 1.62 7.52 -13.90
CA LYS A 218 0.60 7.19 -12.92
C LYS A 218 -0.74 7.76 -13.37
N THR A 219 -1.74 6.88 -13.43
CA THR A 219 -3.11 7.20 -13.80
C THR A 219 -4.02 6.86 -12.65
N VAL A 220 -4.70 7.86 -12.09
CA VAL A 220 -5.70 7.67 -11.03
C VAL A 220 -7.07 7.93 -11.62
N LEU A 221 -7.90 6.89 -11.63
CA LEU A 221 -9.30 6.98 -12.02
C LEU A 221 -10.17 6.92 -10.76
N ALA A 222 -11.09 7.86 -10.59
CA ALA A 222 -12.06 7.86 -9.50
C ALA A 222 -13.44 7.49 -10.02
N ARG A 223 -14.17 6.67 -9.24
CA ARG A 223 -15.53 6.26 -9.56
C ARG A 223 -16.43 7.49 -9.61
N ILE A 224 -17.20 7.60 -10.68
CA ILE A 224 -18.31 8.56 -10.76
C ILE A 224 -19.47 7.89 -10.03
N PRO A 225 -20.03 8.49 -8.98
CA PRO A 225 -21.22 7.97 -8.34
C PRO A 225 -22.31 7.79 -9.39
N ASP A 226 -23.01 6.67 -9.37
CA ASP A 226 -24.25 6.55 -10.11
C ASP A 226 -25.20 7.57 -9.51
N THR A 227 -25.33 8.73 -10.16
CA THR A 227 -26.46 9.62 -9.94
C THR A 227 -27.67 8.82 -10.38
N GLY A 228 -28.25 8.06 -9.45
CA GLY A 228 -29.54 7.43 -9.68
C GLY A 228 -30.45 8.49 -10.25
N ASP A 229 -31.12 8.16 -11.35
CA ASP A 229 -32.07 9.06 -12.00
C ASP A 229 -32.95 9.71 -10.94
N ALA A 230 -32.67 10.98 -10.61
CA ALA A 230 -33.64 11.87 -10.03
C ALA A 230 -34.61 12.26 -11.16
N SER A 231 -35.30 11.26 -11.73
CA SER A 231 -36.39 11.49 -12.66
C SER A 231 -37.71 11.33 -11.91
N VAL A 232 -38.49 12.40 -11.99
CA VAL A 232 -39.94 12.48 -11.80
C VAL A 232 -40.47 12.47 -10.36
N ALA A 233 -40.36 13.63 -9.70
CA ALA A 233 -41.39 14.10 -8.77
C ALA A 233 -41.49 15.64 -8.79
N SER A 234 -41.88 16.20 -9.93
CA SER A 234 -42.56 17.50 -10.00
C SER A 234 -43.41 17.55 -11.27
N ALA A 235 -44.38 16.65 -11.30
CA ALA A 235 -45.64 16.93 -11.97
C ALA A 235 -46.67 17.12 -10.85
N ARG A 236 -46.94 18.38 -10.50
CA ARG A 236 -48.26 18.93 -10.14
C ARG A 236 -48.12 20.42 -9.85
#